data_AF-A0A7K2ZVR7-F1
#
_entry.id   AF-A0A7K2ZVR7-F1
#
_cell.length_a   1.000
_cell.length_b   1.000
_cell.length_c   1.000
_cell.angle_alpha   90.00
_cell.angle_beta   90.00
_cell.angle_gamma   90.00
#
_symmetry.space_group_name_H-M   'P 1'
#
loop_
_entity.id
_entity.type
_entity.pdbx_description
1 polymer ?
#
loop_
_entity_poly.entity_id
_entity_poly.type
_entity_poly.pdbx_seq_one_letter_code
_entity_poly.pdbx_strand_id
1 'polypeptide(L)'
;MTTNTNPGPVRMRDLPGHSIALSCDVDAVDAADAADATQLGTADVALTALFGLYAAAGEVPLTLELSTAYLDGEFGVPLDSPARPDADWALHSEGLPPELRIRPRAKDQKVRRAPAVDPNGCRTFVADALRRTDRDMSQWPVGWRTMEVHACAVRLPTDVPLDDGTLPVQVGRGIVRHRVEIHEGARWAAGPTSPSMIQAPLECWISQEHGELDLNVSVLWTPWCPGGSAYPPLRRSVETLVGDGWELASEG
;
A
#
# COMPACT_ATOMS: atom_id res chain seq x y z
N MET A 1 -35.04 24.41 -1.88
CA MET A 1 -35.19 23.06 -2.46
C MET A 1 -33.87 22.34 -2.27
N THR A 2 -33.74 21.55 -1.20
CA THR A 2 -32.60 20.65 -0.98
C THR A 2 -32.91 19.36 -1.73
N THR A 3 -32.19 19.11 -2.82
CA THR A 3 -32.23 17.80 -3.50
C THR A 3 -31.65 16.77 -2.55
N ASN A 4 -32.51 15.93 -1.99
CA ASN A 4 -32.14 14.77 -1.21
C ASN A 4 -31.58 13.73 -2.19
N THR A 5 -30.33 13.88 -2.60
CA THR A 5 -29.59 12.84 -3.30
C THR A 5 -29.29 11.76 -2.29
N ASN A 6 -30.14 10.74 -2.26
CA ASN A 6 -29.86 9.51 -1.54
C ASN A 6 -28.51 9.00 -2.07
N PRO A 7 -27.44 8.93 -1.24
CA PRO A 7 -26.15 8.47 -1.72
C PRO A 7 -26.35 7.04 -2.23
N GLY A 8 -26.09 6.83 -3.52
CA GLY A 8 -26.15 5.50 -4.12
C GLY A 8 -25.14 4.54 -3.45
N PRO A 9 -25.17 3.24 -3.79
CA PRO A 9 -24.19 2.29 -3.28
C PRO A 9 -22.77 2.75 -3.61
N VAL A 10 -21.79 2.38 -2.76
CA VAL A 10 -20.38 2.56 -3.07
C VAL A 10 -20.10 1.87 -4.39
N ARG A 11 -19.43 2.54 -5.32
CA ARG A 11 -19.04 1.96 -6.60
C ARG A 11 -17.55 1.74 -6.62
N MET A 12 -17.16 0.60 -7.15
CA MET A 12 -15.81 0.37 -7.62
C MET A 12 -15.66 1.08 -8.97
N ARG A 13 -14.62 1.89 -9.14
CA ARG A 13 -14.32 2.47 -10.44
C ARG A 13 -13.68 1.43 -11.35
N ASP A 14 -13.93 1.54 -12.66
CA ASP A 14 -13.23 0.73 -13.66
C ASP A 14 -11.74 1.06 -13.61
N LEU A 15 -10.90 0.04 -13.75
CA LEU A 15 -9.44 0.16 -13.71
C LEU A 15 -8.93 1.23 -14.69
N PRO A 16 -7.98 2.10 -14.28
CA PRO A 16 -7.23 2.04 -13.01
C PRO A 16 -7.91 2.70 -11.79
N GLY A 17 -9.15 3.17 -11.91
CA GLY A 17 -9.78 3.99 -10.88
C GLY A 17 -9.30 5.44 -10.93
N HIS A 18 -9.18 6.09 -9.77
CA HIS A 18 -8.44 7.36 -9.62
C HIS A 18 -7.03 7.04 -9.16
N SER A 19 -6.01 7.55 -9.85
CA SER A 19 -4.61 7.23 -9.57
C SER A 19 -3.81 8.48 -9.22
N ILE A 20 -2.91 8.35 -8.25
CA ILE A 20 -1.97 9.40 -7.84
C ILE A 20 -0.57 8.81 -7.92
N ALA A 21 0.32 9.43 -8.68
CA ALA A 21 1.72 9.04 -8.79
C ALA A 21 2.62 10.14 -8.22
N LEU A 22 3.49 9.75 -7.31
CA LEU A 22 4.49 10.61 -6.69
C LEU A 22 5.89 10.02 -6.92
N SER A 23 6.90 10.86 -7.09
CA SER A 23 8.30 10.46 -7.12
C SER A 23 9.08 11.18 -6.02
N CYS A 24 10.22 10.64 -5.61
CA CYS A 24 11.07 11.24 -4.59
C CYS A 24 12.52 10.87 -4.84
N ASP A 25 13.37 11.89 -4.95
CA ASP A 25 14.83 11.71 -4.95
C ASP A 25 15.28 11.48 -3.51
N VAL A 26 15.76 10.27 -3.23
CA VAL A 26 16.14 9.85 -1.87
C VAL A 26 17.32 10.69 -1.35
N ASP A 27 18.24 11.07 -2.24
CA ASP A 27 19.41 11.87 -1.87
C ASP A 27 19.02 13.31 -1.51
N ALA A 28 17.93 13.82 -2.09
CA ALA A 28 17.40 15.14 -1.79
C ALA A 28 16.65 15.19 -0.44
N VAL A 29 15.99 14.09 -0.05
CA VAL A 29 15.22 14.00 1.20
C VAL A 29 16.11 13.64 2.40
N ASP A 30 17.22 12.94 2.18
CA ASP A 30 18.15 12.48 3.22
C ASP A 30 19.48 13.29 3.25
N ALA A 31 19.44 14.57 2.86
CA ALA A 31 20.61 15.44 2.67
C ALA A 31 21.49 15.68 3.93
N ALA A 32 21.09 15.15 5.10
CA ALA A 32 21.91 15.16 6.32
C ALA A 32 22.85 13.94 6.43
N ASP A 33 22.52 12.80 5.81
CA ASP A 33 23.24 11.51 5.91
C ASP A 33 23.50 10.84 4.54
N ALA A 34 23.35 11.57 3.43
CA ALA A 34 23.48 11.09 2.02
C ALA A 34 24.78 10.34 1.65
N ALA A 35 25.80 10.32 2.52
CA ALA A 35 26.98 9.47 2.32
C ALA A 35 26.74 7.98 2.67
N ASP A 36 25.65 7.65 3.38
CA ASP A 36 25.31 6.30 3.86
C ASP A 36 23.82 5.96 3.66
N ALA A 37 23.23 6.26 2.49
CA ALA A 37 21.86 5.83 2.14
C ALA A 37 21.80 4.29 2.04
N THR A 38 21.65 3.63 3.18
CA THR A 38 21.49 2.17 3.22
C THR A 38 20.14 1.80 2.63
N GLN A 39 20.04 0.60 2.05
CA GLN A 39 18.76 0.05 1.56
C GLN A 39 17.66 0.05 2.62
N LEU A 40 18.02 -0.03 3.91
CA LEU A 40 17.07 0.09 5.01
C LEU A 40 16.65 1.55 5.27
N GLY A 41 17.55 2.52 5.10
CA GLY A 41 17.21 3.96 5.15
C GLY A 41 16.25 4.34 4.02
N THR A 42 16.53 3.90 2.79
CA THR A 42 15.61 4.09 1.65
C THR A 42 14.25 3.44 1.90
N ALA A 43 14.23 2.24 2.50
CA ALA A 43 13.01 1.60 2.95
C ALA A 43 12.27 2.41 4.03
N ASP A 44 12.98 3.05 4.96
CA ASP A 44 12.38 3.88 6.01
C ASP A 44 11.67 5.11 5.42
N VAL A 45 12.22 5.73 4.36
CA VAL A 45 11.56 6.82 3.61
C VAL A 45 10.28 6.30 2.94
N ALA A 46 10.35 5.17 2.24
CA ALA A 46 9.20 4.54 1.58
C ALA A 46 8.08 4.17 2.58
N LEU A 47 8.44 3.54 3.71
CA LEU A 47 7.50 3.18 4.76
C LEU A 47 6.86 4.41 5.40
N THR A 48 7.63 5.48 5.63
CA THR A 48 7.11 6.74 6.16
C THR A 48 6.04 7.32 5.24
N ALA A 49 6.31 7.36 3.92
CA ALA A 49 5.35 7.87 2.95
C ALA A 49 4.08 7.01 2.88
N LEU A 50 4.25 5.69 2.84
CA LEU A 50 3.16 4.72 2.83
C LEU A 50 2.26 4.88 4.06
N PHE A 51 2.82 4.85 5.26
CA PHE A 51 2.03 4.95 6.48
C PHE A 51 1.43 6.34 6.69
N GLY A 52 2.10 7.40 6.20
CA GLY A 52 1.54 8.75 6.16
C GLY A 52 0.26 8.82 5.34
N LEU A 53 0.22 8.19 4.17
CA LEU A 53 -0.99 8.09 3.34
C LEU A 53 -2.12 7.36 4.07
N TYR A 54 -1.86 6.14 4.54
CA TYR A 54 -2.88 5.31 5.18
C TYR A 54 -3.45 5.97 6.45
N ALA A 55 -2.59 6.49 7.32
CA ALA A 55 -3.01 7.10 8.58
C ALA A 55 -3.97 8.29 8.34
N ALA A 56 -3.64 9.17 7.39
CA ALA A 56 -4.44 10.35 7.11
C ALA A 56 -5.69 10.04 6.25
N ALA A 57 -5.68 8.96 5.45
CA ALA A 57 -6.88 8.44 4.80
C ALA A 57 -7.86 7.73 5.78
N GLY A 58 -7.45 7.50 7.02
CA GLY A 58 -8.24 6.75 8.01
C GLY A 58 -8.27 5.26 7.68
N GLU A 59 -7.15 4.75 7.20
CA GLU A 59 -6.99 3.39 6.70
C GLU A 59 -5.86 2.67 7.44
N VAL A 60 -5.93 1.35 7.48
CA VAL A 60 -4.97 0.49 8.18
C VAL A 60 -4.49 -0.58 7.20
N PRO A 61 -3.19 -0.59 6.85
CA PRO A 61 -2.61 -1.69 6.09
C PRO A 61 -2.83 -3.02 6.80
N LEU A 62 -3.25 -4.03 6.05
CA LEU A 62 -3.42 -5.40 6.56
C LEU A 62 -2.33 -6.34 6.05
N THR A 63 -1.66 -5.94 4.97
CA THR A 63 -0.54 -6.64 4.36
C THR A 63 0.55 -5.67 3.92
N LEU A 64 1.79 -6.14 3.91
CA LEU A 64 2.88 -5.53 3.16
C LEU A 64 3.59 -6.65 2.38
N GLU A 65 3.60 -6.58 1.06
CA GLU A 65 4.41 -7.43 0.20
C GLU A 65 5.71 -6.71 -0.16
N LEU A 66 6.81 -7.45 -0.24
CA LEU A 66 8.13 -6.93 -0.50
C LEU A 66 8.84 -7.84 -1.51
N SER A 67 9.31 -7.26 -2.61
CA SER A 67 10.23 -7.92 -3.52
C SER A 67 11.66 -7.46 -3.25
N THR A 68 12.58 -8.41 -3.13
CA THR A 68 14.03 -8.16 -2.97
C THR A 68 14.80 -8.58 -4.22
N ALA A 69 15.95 -7.96 -4.44
CA ALA A 69 16.77 -8.20 -5.62
C ALA A 69 18.26 -8.11 -5.28
N TYR A 70 19.10 -8.58 -6.20
CA TYR A 70 20.48 -8.12 -6.24
C TYR A 70 20.53 -6.71 -6.79
N LEU A 71 21.49 -5.92 -6.34
CA LEU A 71 21.72 -4.58 -6.85
C LEU A 71 22.96 -4.55 -7.74
N ASP A 72 22.93 -3.66 -8.72
CA ASP A 72 24.13 -3.21 -9.38
C ASP A 72 25.04 -2.49 -8.37
N GLY A 73 26.32 -2.83 -8.36
CA GLY A 73 27.26 -2.30 -7.37
C GLY A 73 27.68 -0.84 -7.62
N GLU A 74 27.53 -0.33 -8.84
CA GLU A 74 27.88 1.03 -9.21
C GLU A 74 26.67 1.97 -9.10
N PHE A 75 25.51 1.53 -9.59
CA PHE A 75 24.31 2.35 -9.66
C PHE A 75 23.29 2.08 -8.55
N GLY A 76 23.46 1.01 -7.77
CA GLY A 76 22.51 0.63 -6.71
C GLY A 76 21.13 0.19 -7.24
N VAL A 77 21.02 -0.11 -8.54
CA VAL A 77 19.75 -0.42 -9.21
C VAL A 77 19.43 -1.92 -9.09
N PRO A 78 18.17 -2.31 -8.83
CA PRO A 78 17.76 -3.72 -8.80
C PRO A 78 17.99 -4.46 -10.13
N LEU A 79 18.79 -5.53 -10.09
CA LEU A 79 19.08 -6.39 -11.24
C LEU A 79 17.96 -7.42 -11.49
N ASP A 80 17.52 -7.54 -12.75
CA ASP A 80 16.58 -8.59 -13.17
C ASP A 80 17.24 -9.97 -13.29
N SER A 81 18.54 -9.98 -13.58
CA SER A 81 19.33 -11.21 -13.70
C SER A 81 20.74 -10.98 -13.14
N PRO A 82 21.26 -11.89 -12.30
CA PRO A 82 20.58 -13.09 -11.81
C PRO A 82 19.45 -12.75 -10.82
N ALA A 83 18.39 -13.56 -10.80
CA ALA A 83 17.32 -13.40 -9.82
C ALA A 83 17.81 -13.82 -8.43
N ARG A 84 17.42 -13.06 -7.40
CA ARG A 84 17.73 -13.42 -6.01
C ARG A 84 16.87 -14.62 -5.57
N PRO A 85 17.44 -15.65 -4.94
CA PRO A 85 16.66 -16.71 -4.30
C PRO A 85 15.77 -16.15 -3.19
N ASP A 86 14.56 -16.69 -3.05
CA ASP A 86 13.59 -16.27 -2.02
C ASP A 86 13.33 -14.75 -2.02
N ALA A 87 13.20 -14.15 -3.21
CA ALA A 87 13.05 -12.72 -3.43
C ALA A 87 11.76 -12.14 -2.81
N ASP A 88 10.69 -12.93 -2.79
CA ASP A 88 9.34 -12.47 -2.47
C ASP A 88 8.96 -12.75 -1.00
N TRP A 89 8.57 -11.70 -0.31
CA TRP A 89 8.17 -11.74 1.10
C TRP A 89 6.80 -11.09 1.28
N ALA A 90 6.05 -11.54 2.29
CA ALA A 90 4.81 -10.92 2.71
C ALA A 90 4.71 -10.86 4.23
N LEU A 91 4.26 -9.73 4.75
CA LEU A 91 3.89 -9.53 6.14
C LEU A 91 2.37 -9.38 6.23
N HIS A 92 1.72 -10.25 6.98
CA HIS A 92 0.28 -10.23 7.19
C HIS A 92 -0.05 -9.86 8.64
N SER A 93 -1.09 -9.06 8.85
CA SER A 93 -1.68 -8.90 10.18
C SER A 93 -2.21 -10.25 10.70
N GLU A 94 -2.21 -10.48 12.01
CA GLU A 94 -2.89 -11.62 12.64
C GLU A 94 -4.39 -11.36 12.76
N GLY A 95 -4.79 -10.10 12.93
CA GLY A 95 -6.18 -9.66 13.04
C GLY A 95 -6.92 -9.56 11.70
N LEU A 96 -6.54 -10.34 10.70
CA LEU A 96 -7.22 -10.31 9.41
C LEU A 96 -8.65 -10.83 9.55
N PRO A 97 -9.66 -10.12 9.00
CA PRO A 97 -11.01 -10.64 8.95
C PRO A 97 -11.02 -12.02 8.28
N PRO A 98 -11.76 -13.01 8.81
CA PRO A 98 -11.74 -14.38 8.28
C PRO A 98 -12.27 -14.49 6.85
N GLU A 99 -12.99 -13.47 6.38
CA GLU A 99 -13.48 -13.33 5.01
C GLU A 99 -12.43 -12.75 4.06
N LEU A 100 -11.38 -12.12 4.58
CA LEU A 100 -10.28 -11.61 3.77
C LEU A 100 -9.55 -12.78 3.10
N ARG A 101 -9.25 -12.64 1.81
CA ARG A 101 -8.62 -13.68 1.00
C ARG A 101 -7.37 -13.13 0.34
N ILE A 102 -6.29 -13.07 1.12
CA ILE A 102 -4.95 -12.74 0.61
C ILE A 102 -4.36 -14.01 0.00
N ARG A 103 -4.00 -13.97 -1.28
CA ARG A 103 -3.30 -15.06 -1.96
C ARG A 103 -1.86 -14.65 -2.20
N PRO A 104 -0.89 -15.54 -1.99
CA PRO A 104 0.48 -15.27 -2.40
C PRO A 104 0.56 -14.93 -3.89
N ARG A 105 1.27 -13.85 -4.24
CA ARG A 105 1.51 -13.45 -5.63
C ARG A 105 2.62 -14.26 -6.28
N ALA A 106 3.60 -14.69 -5.50
CA ALA A 106 4.69 -15.54 -5.95
C ALA A 106 4.54 -16.98 -5.43
N LYS A 107 4.98 -17.94 -6.26
CA LYS A 107 4.88 -19.39 -6.00
C LYS A 107 5.54 -19.81 -4.69
N ASP A 108 6.63 -19.13 -4.32
CA ASP A 108 7.49 -19.47 -3.17
C ASP A 108 7.62 -18.29 -2.18
N GLN A 109 6.59 -17.44 -2.10
CA GLN A 109 6.58 -16.26 -1.24
C GLN A 109 6.73 -16.63 0.25
N LYS A 110 7.65 -15.96 0.95
CA LYS A 110 7.85 -16.11 2.39
C LYS A 110 6.83 -15.27 3.16
N VAL A 111 5.82 -15.92 3.72
CA VAL A 111 4.78 -15.26 4.52
C VAL A 111 5.13 -15.23 6.00
N ARG A 112 5.12 -14.04 6.60
CA ARG A 112 5.20 -13.80 8.05
C ARG A 112 3.90 -13.21 8.56
N ARG A 113 3.64 -13.41 9.85
CA ARG A 113 2.50 -12.84 10.55
C ARG A 113 2.98 -11.98 11.71
N ALA A 114 2.27 -10.88 11.97
CA ALA A 114 2.50 -10.00 13.10
C ALA A 114 1.16 -9.49 13.65
N PRO A 115 1.09 -9.06 14.94
CA PRO A 115 -0.15 -8.55 15.53
C PRO A 115 -0.78 -7.41 14.72
N ALA A 116 0.04 -6.56 14.12
CA ALA A 116 -0.35 -5.49 13.21
C ALA A 116 0.71 -5.28 12.12
N VAL A 117 0.29 -4.69 10.99
CA VAL A 117 1.20 -4.16 9.98
C VAL A 117 1.42 -2.69 10.32
N ASP A 118 2.43 -2.43 11.15
CA ASP A 118 2.80 -1.09 11.64
C ASP A 118 4.22 -0.70 11.17
N PRO A 119 4.62 0.59 11.28
CA PRO A 119 5.92 1.03 10.78
C PRO A 119 7.11 0.25 11.35
N ASN A 120 7.12 -0.02 12.65
CA ASN A 120 8.25 -0.70 13.32
C ASN A 120 8.34 -2.17 12.94
N GLY A 121 7.18 -2.84 12.86
CA GLY A 121 7.06 -4.22 12.40
C GLY A 121 7.49 -4.36 10.95
N CYS A 122 7.06 -3.44 10.08
CA CYS A 122 7.45 -3.40 8.67
C CYS A 122 8.94 -3.15 8.50
N ARG A 123 9.52 -2.21 9.24
CA ARG A 123 10.97 -1.97 9.22
C ARG A 123 11.77 -3.21 9.60
N THR A 124 11.37 -3.90 10.67
CA THR A 124 12.01 -5.15 11.11
C THR A 124 11.86 -6.25 10.06
N PHE A 125 10.68 -6.33 9.45
CA PHE A 125 10.39 -7.27 8.36
C PHE A 125 11.27 -7.02 7.13
N VAL A 126 11.43 -5.76 6.69
CA VAL A 126 12.29 -5.38 5.57
C VAL A 126 13.76 -5.67 5.92
N ALA A 127 14.23 -5.28 7.10
CA ALA A 127 15.59 -5.57 7.54
C ALA A 127 15.91 -7.07 7.52
N ASP A 128 14.96 -7.91 7.94
CA ASP A 128 15.09 -9.36 7.88
C ASP A 128 15.13 -9.90 6.44
N ALA A 129 14.28 -9.37 5.55
CA ALA A 129 14.27 -9.77 4.14
C ALA A 129 15.56 -9.38 3.40
N LEU A 130 16.17 -8.26 3.79
CA LEU A 130 17.45 -7.78 3.25
C LEU A 130 18.68 -8.55 3.80
N ARG A 131 18.52 -9.41 4.80
CA ARG A 131 19.66 -10.22 5.30
C ARG A 131 20.16 -11.17 4.24
N ARG A 132 21.49 -11.23 4.09
CA ARG A 132 22.17 -12.20 3.23
C ARG A 132 21.99 -13.62 3.76
N THR A 133 21.86 -14.55 2.82
CA THR A 133 21.80 -15.99 3.06
C THR A 133 23.00 -16.69 2.41
N ASP A 134 23.18 -17.96 2.70
CA ASP A 134 24.18 -18.82 2.06
C ASP A 134 23.92 -19.05 0.56
N ARG A 135 22.70 -18.83 0.11
CA ARG A 135 22.30 -18.88 -1.31
C ARG A 135 22.59 -17.59 -2.05
N ASP A 136 22.92 -16.51 -1.35
CA ASP A 136 23.13 -15.20 -1.96
C ASP A 136 24.51 -15.09 -2.63
N MET A 137 24.52 -14.58 -3.86
CA MET A 137 25.74 -14.36 -4.65
C MET A 137 26.62 -13.28 -4.01
N SER A 138 27.84 -13.64 -3.62
CA SER A 138 28.72 -12.78 -2.80
C SER A 138 29.14 -11.47 -3.47
N GLN A 139 29.19 -11.44 -4.80
CA GLN A 139 29.60 -10.27 -5.57
C GLN A 139 28.53 -9.19 -5.69
N TRP A 140 27.25 -9.52 -5.42
CA TRP A 140 26.15 -8.58 -5.59
C TRP A 140 25.59 -8.16 -4.23
N PRO A 141 25.43 -6.84 -3.97
CA PRO A 141 24.66 -6.36 -2.84
C PRO A 141 23.20 -6.84 -2.91
N VAL A 142 22.55 -6.93 -1.75
CA VAL A 142 21.12 -7.25 -1.64
C VAL A 142 20.36 -5.97 -1.32
N GLY A 143 19.27 -5.74 -2.04
CA GLY A 143 18.37 -4.62 -1.83
C GLY A 143 16.92 -5.00 -2.00
N TRP A 144 16.04 -4.00 -1.92
CA TRP A 144 14.63 -4.16 -2.23
C TRP A 144 14.30 -3.51 -3.58
N ARG A 145 13.20 -3.95 -4.19
CA ARG A 145 12.75 -3.46 -5.49
C ARG A 145 11.37 -2.83 -5.40
N THR A 146 10.43 -3.54 -4.77
CA THR A 146 9.06 -3.06 -4.60
C THR A 146 8.54 -3.31 -3.20
N MET A 147 7.67 -2.41 -2.73
CA MET A 147 6.81 -2.57 -1.57
C MET A 147 5.36 -2.36 -1.99
N GLU A 148 4.47 -3.24 -1.58
CA GLU A 148 3.08 -3.19 -2.01
C GLU A 148 2.09 -3.47 -0.86
N VAL A 149 0.99 -2.73 -0.83
CA VAL A 149 -0.14 -3.00 0.08
C VAL A 149 -1.36 -3.33 -0.77
N HIS A 150 -1.78 -4.59 -0.70
CA HIS A 150 -2.92 -5.13 -1.46
C HIS A 150 -4.13 -5.44 -0.61
N ALA A 151 -4.03 -5.27 0.70
CA ALA A 151 -5.15 -5.39 1.61
C ALA A 151 -5.07 -4.28 2.66
N CYS A 152 -6.17 -3.59 2.84
CA CYS A 152 -6.33 -2.59 3.88
C CYS A 152 -7.73 -2.66 4.48
N ALA A 153 -7.86 -2.17 5.71
CA ALA A 153 -9.12 -1.83 6.33
C ALA A 153 -9.31 -0.31 6.23
N VAL A 154 -10.50 0.12 5.83
CA VAL A 154 -10.81 1.53 5.65
C VAL A 154 -11.97 1.97 6.54
N ARG A 155 -11.85 3.16 7.13
CA ARG A 155 -12.90 3.74 7.94
C ARG A 155 -14.01 4.31 7.05
N LEU A 156 -15.23 3.83 7.21
CA LEU A 156 -16.38 4.28 6.44
C LEU A 156 -16.89 5.64 6.95
N PRO A 157 -17.06 6.65 6.06
CA PRO A 157 -17.79 7.87 6.38
C PRO A 157 -19.20 7.57 6.89
N THR A 158 -19.74 8.38 7.79
CA THR A 158 -21.05 8.13 8.46
C THR A 158 -22.25 8.15 7.51
N ASP A 159 -22.13 8.83 6.39
CA ASP A 159 -23.14 8.97 5.33
C ASP A 159 -23.18 7.78 4.36
N VAL A 160 -22.21 6.86 4.42
CA VAL A 160 -22.23 5.64 3.61
C VAL A 160 -23.35 4.70 4.09
N PRO A 161 -24.30 4.33 3.22
CA PRO A 161 -25.40 3.44 3.57
C PRO A 161 -24.92 2.00 3.70
N LEU A 162 -25.47 1.30 4.69
CA LEU A 162 -25.25 -0.13 4.91
C LEU A 162 -26.53 -0.91 4.64
N ASP A 163 -26.37 -2.15 4.17
CA ASP A 163 -27.43 -3.12 3.98
C ASP A 163 -27.18 -4.29 4.93
N ASP A 164 -28.00 -4.40 5.99
CA ASP A 164 -27.90 -5.43 7.04
C ASP A 164 -26.47 -5.58 7.62
N GLY A 165 -25.85 -4.45 7.98
CA GLY A 165 -24.49 -4.43 8.54
C GLY A 165 -23.38 -4.74 7.53
N THR A 166 -23.70 -4.79 6.24
CA THR A 166 -22.72 -4.93 5.14
C THR A 166 -22.65 -3.68 4.29
N LEU A 167 -21.47 -3.44 3.71
CA LEU A 167 -21.25 -2.40 2.72
C LEU A 167 -21.44 -3.00 1.31
N PRO A 168 -22.49 -2.61 0.57
CA PRO A 168 -22.64 -2.99 -0.82
C PRO A 168 -21.70 -2.17 -1.70
N VAL A 169 -20.77 -2.86 -2.38
CA VAL A 169 -19.86 -2.29 -3.36
C VAL A 169 -20.27 -2.79 -4.75
N GLN A 170 -20.67 -1.87 -5.63
CA GLN A 170 -20.99 -2.19 -7.02
C GLN A 170 -19.70 -2.44 -7.80
N VAL A 171 -19.59 -3.61 -8.43
CA VAL A 171 -18.44 -4.04 -9.24
C VAL A 171 -18.95 -4.43 -10.63
N GLY A 172 -18.68 -3.59 -11.64
CA GLY A 172 -19.29 -3.73 -12.96
C GLY A 172 -20.83 -3.77 -12.88
N ARG A 173 -21.43 -4.91 -13.26
CA ARG A 173 -22.88 -5.16 -13.18
C ARG A 173 -23.34 -5.85 -11.90
N GLY A 174 -22.41 -6.25 -11.03
CA GLY A 174 -22.69 -6.99 -9.79
C GLY A 174 -22.57 -6.12 -8.54
N ILE A 175 -22.97 -6.69 -7.40
CA ILE A 175 -22.76 -6.12 -6.06
C ILE A 175 -22.02 -7.14 -5.23
N VAL A 176 -20.91 -6.74 -4.63
CA VAL A 176 -20.17 -7.49 -3.62
C VAL A 176 -20.47 -6.86 -2.26
N ARG A 177 -20.69 -7.68 -1.24
CA ARG A 177 -20.97 -7.20 0.12
C ARG A 177 -19.74 -7.38 0.99
N HIS A 178 -19.24 -6.28 1.55
CA HIS A 178 -18.17 -6.29 2.53
C HIS A 178 -18.75 -6.27 3.93
N ARG A 179 -18.25 -7.12 4.81
CA ARG A 179 -18.59 -7.07 6.22
C ARG A 179 -18.11 -5.73 6.80
N VAL A 180 -18.97 -5.09 7.60
CA VAL A 180 -18.59 -3.90 8.36
C VAL A 180 -18.39 -4.26 9.82
N GLU A 181 -17.22 -3.93 10.33
CA GLU A 181 -16.89 -4.08 11.75
C GLU A 181 -17.03 -2.73 12.45
N ILE A 182 -17.40 -2.77 13.73
CA ILE A 182 -17.44 -1.58 14.58
C ILE A 182 -16.31 -1.70 15.58
N HIS A 183 -15.34 -0.80 15.47
CA HIS A 183 -14.21 -0.70 16.38
C HIS A 183 -14.12 0.74 16.88
N GLU A 184 -14.09 0.91 18.22
CA GLU A 184 -14.05 2.23 18.88
C GLU A 184 -15.12 3.21 18.38
N GLY A 185 -16.32 2.69 18.07
CA GLY A 185 -17.44 3.50 17.58
C GLY A 185 -17.32 3.95 16.11
N ALA A 186 -16.27 3.55 15.40
CA ALA A 186 -16.11 3.76 13.96
C ALA A 186 -16.48 2.50 13.17
N ARG A 187 -17.01 2.70 11.95
CA ARG A 187 -17.37 1.63 11.01
C ARG A 187 -16.18 1.37 10.10
N TRP A 188 -15.78 0.11 9.94
CA TRP A 188 -14.64 -0.31 9.16
C TRP A 188 -15.02 -1.39 8.16
N ALA A 189 -14.50 -1.32 6.94
CA ALA A 189 -14.61 -2.39 5.97
C ALA A 189 -13.22 -2.78 5.48
N ALA A 190 -12.95 -4.07 5.34
CA ALA A 190 -11.70 -4.57 4.78
C ALA A 190 -11.90 -5.12 3.37
N GLY A 191 -10.86 -5.06 2.56
CA GLY A 191 -10.77 -5.70 1.26
C GLY A 191 -9.33 -6.14 0.97
N PRO A 192 -9.11 -7.14 0.10
CA PRO A 192 -10.09 -7.86 -0.73
C PRO A 192 -10.81 -9.03 -0.04
N THR A 193 -12.09 -9.26 -0.37
CA THR A 193 -12.96 -10.29 0.26
C THR A 193 -13.42 -11.40 -0.69
N SER A 194 -13.13 -11.32 -1.99
CA SER A 194 -13.54 -12.32 -2.99
C SER A 194 -12.41 -12.65 -3.96
N PRO A 195 -12.27 -13.91 -4.44
CA PRO A 195 -11.35 -14.24 -5.52
C PRO A 195 -11.59 -13.46 -6.83
N SER A 196 -12.82 -12.98 -7.05
CA SER A 196 -13.20 -12.15 -8.20
C SER A 196 -12.99 -10.65 -7.97
N MET A 197 -12.68 -10.25 -6.74
CA MET A 197 -12.38 -8.88 -6.34
C MET A 197 -11.04 -8.90 -5.63
N ILE A 198 -9.98 -8.79 -6.44
CA ILE A 198 -8.59 -8.83 -5.98
C ILE A 198 -8.21 -7.50 -5.29
N GLN A 199 -9.09 -6.50 -5.35
CA GLN A 199 -8.73 -5.11 -5.15
C GLN A 199 -9.15 -4.56 -3.79
N ALA A 200 -8.20 -3.93 -3.11
CA ALA A 200 -8.45 -3.17 -1.88
C ALA A 200 -9.11 -1.82 -2.19
N PRO A 201 -9.75 -1.16 -1.22
CA PRO A 201 -10.28 0.20 -1.40
C PRO A 201 -9.21 1.20 -1.89
N LEU A 202 -8.00 1.02 -1.37
CA LEU A 202 -6.77 1.74 -1.72
C LEU A 202 -5.67 0.70 -1.94
N GLU A 203 -4.92 0.83 -3.03
CA GLU A 203 -3.71 0.05 -3.27
C GLU A 203 -2.52 1.02 -3.36
N CYS A 204 -1.44 0.69 -2.65
CA CYS A 204 -0.20 1.45 -2.74
C CYS A 204 0.92 0.54 -3.25
N TRP A 205 1.68 1.04 -4.20
CA TRP A 205 2.88 0.41 -4.73
C TRP A 205 4.01 1.41 -4.71
N ILE A 206 5.13 1.03 -4.09
CA ILE A 206 6.37 1.80 -4.13
C ILE A 206 7.43 0.97 -4.84
N SER A 207 8.13 1.56 -5.79
CA SER A 207 9.34 0.98 -6.40
C SER A 207 10.55 1.87 -6.19
N GLN A 208 11.73 1.27 -6.19
CA GLN A 208 13.00 1.98 -6.18
C GLN A 208 13.73 1.75 -7.50
N GLU A 209 14.11 2.84 -8.18
CA GLU A 209 14.86 2.81 -9.43
C GLU A 209 15.78 4.05 -9.51
N HIS A 210 17.05 3.85 -9.88
CA HIS A 210 18.05 4.92 -10.04
C HIS A 210 18.19 5.94 -8.89
N GLY A 211 18.00 5.50 -7.63
CA GLY A 211 18.07 6.40 -6.47
C GLY A 211 16.77 7.18 -6.21
N GLU A 212 15.75 6.97 -7.04
CA GLU A 212 14.42 7.54 -6.88
C GLU A 212 13.44 6.50 -6.31
N LEU A 213 12.46 6.99 -5.57
CA LEU A 213 11.30 6.25 -5.11
C LEU A 213 10.07 6.69 -5.89
N ASP A 214 9.41 5.75 -6.55
CA ASP A 214 8.12 5.97 -7.21
C ASP A 214 7.00 5.37 -6.38
N LEU A 215 6.05 6.20 -5.95
CA LEU A 215 4.87 5.83 -5.20
C LEU A 215 3.62 5.99 -6.07
N ASN A 216 2.96 4.88 -6.34
CA ASN A 216 1.70 4.82 -7.06
C ASN A 216 0.57 4.44 -6.09
N VAL A 217 -0.49 5.25 -6.08
CA VAL A 217 -1.68 5.06 -5.25
C VAL A 217 -2.88 4.89 -6.17
N SER A 218 -3.55 3.74 -6.08
CA SER A 218 -4.80 3.47 -6.81
C SER A 218 -5.98 3.52 -5.85
N VAL A 219 -6.92 4.44 -6.11
CA VAL A 219 -8.13 4.63 -5.34
C VAL A 219 -9.32 4.03 -6.10
N LEU A 220 -9.89 2.98 -5.53
CA LEU A 220 -10.81 2.12 -6.26
C LEU A 220 -12.26 2.30 -5.83
N TRP A 221 -12.52 2.82 -4.62
CA TRP A 221 -13.86 3.00 -4.08
C TRP A 221 -14.31 4.47 -4.09
N THR A 222 -15.55 4.73 -4.52
CA THR A 222 -16.07 6.10 -4.72
C THR A 222 -15.94 7.06 -3.52
N PRO A 223 -16.10 6.67 -2.24
CA PRO A 223 -15.96 7.62 -1.14
C PRO A 223 -14.57 8.26 -1.06
N TRP A 224 -13.54 7.56 -1.50
CA TRP A 224 -12.16 8.04 -1.51
C TRP A 224 -11.75 8.66 -2.86
N CYS A 225 -12.58 8.61 -3.89
CA CYS A 225 -12.30 9.27 -5.18
C CYS A 225 -12.59 10.78 -5.10
N PRO A 226 -12.08 11.61 -6.05
CA PRO A 226 -12.41 13.03 -6.14
C PRO A 226 -13.91 13.30 -6.06
N GLY A 227 -14.29 14.21 -5.15
CA GLY A 227 -15.68 14.56 -4.84
C GLY A 227 -16.36 13.65 -3.82
N GLY A 228 -15.72 12.56 -3.40
CA GLY A 228 -16.18 11.69 -2.31
C GLY A 228 -15.90 12.27 -0.92
N SER A 229 -16.66 11.84 0.09
CA SER A 229 -16.56 12.36 1.46
C SER A 229 -15.27 11.97 2.19
N ALA A 230 -14.59 10.91 1.76
CA ALA A 230 -13.31 10.46 2.30
C ALA A 230 -12.08 10.93 1.49
N TYR A 231 -12.29 11.65 0.39
CA TYR A 231 -11.17 12.16 -0.43
C TYR A 231 -10.35 13.29 0.21
N PRO A 232 -10.95 14.30 0.89
CA PRO A 232 -10.18 15.44 1.39
C PRO A 232 -9.05 15.06 2.36
N PRO A 233 -9.22 14.09 3.29
CA PRO A 233 -8.11 13.59 4.10
C PRO A 233 -6.98 12.97 3.27
N LEU A 234 -7.30 12.08 2.31
CA LEU A 234 -6.31 11.48 1.40
C LEU A 234 -5.54 12.54 0.61
N ARG A 235 -6.25 13.53 0.06
CA ARG A 235 -5.63 14.64 -0.68
C ARG A 235 -4.65 15.42 0.19
N ARG A 236 -5.00 15.66 1.45
CA ARG A 236 -4.14 16.37 2.40
C ARG A 236 -2.87 15.58 2.70
N SER A 237 -2.95 14.24 2.75
CA SER A 237 -1.77 13.37 2.88
C SER A 237 -0.82 13.52 1.71
N VAL A 238 -1.36 13.56 0.49
CA VAL A 238 -0.56 13.77 -0.74
C VAL A 238 0.12 15.14 -0.70
N GLU A 239 -0.58 16.18 -0.26
CA GLU A 239 0.00 17.52 -0.06
C GLU A 239 1.10 17.54 1.00
N THR A 240 0.96 16.75 2.08
CA THR A 240 2.02 16.57 3.08
C THR A 240 3.24 15.89 2.48
N LEU A 241 3.08 14.80 1.72
CA LEU A 241 4.21 14.15 1.04
C LEU A 241 4.93 15.13 0.10
N VAL A 242 4.16 15.94 -0.64
CA VAL A 242 4.75 16.97 -1.50
C VAL A 242 5.53 18.02 -0.71
N GLY A 243 5.02 18.41 0.46
CA GLY A 243 5.75 19.28 1.39
C GLY A 243 7.03 18.64 1.96
N ASP A 244 7.06 17.32 2.06
CA ASP A 244 8.18 16.52 2.58
C ASP A 244 9.21 16.14 1.49
N GLY A 245 9.09 16.70 0.28
CA GLY A 245 10.06 16.52 -0.81
C GLY A 245 9.66 15.53 -1.89
N TRP A 246 8.45 14.96 -1.83
CA TRP A 246 7.91 14.20 -2.96
C TRP A 246 7.41 15.14 -4.07
N GLU A 247 7.47 14.69 -5.30
CA GLU A 247 6.96 15.41 -6.46
C GLU A 247 5.73 14.71 -7.03
N LEU A 248 4.68 15.46 -7.35
CA LEU A 248 3.48 14.90 -7.98
C LEU A 248 3.73 14.69 -9.48
N ALA A 249 3.96 13.45 -9.89
CA ALA A 249 4.22 13.08 -11.28
C ALA A 249 2.93 13.05 -12.13
N SER A 250 1.84 12.51 -11.58
CA SER A 250 0.53 12.52 -12.25
C SER A 250 -0.64 12.33 -11.27
N GLU A 251 -1.82 12.78 -11.69
CA GLU A 251 -3.10 12.57 -10.99
C GLU A 251 -4.20 12.46 -12.05
N GLY A 252 -4.97 11.36 -12.03
CA GLY A 252 -5.94 11.02 -13.08
C GLY A 252 -7.20 10.36 -12.57
#